data_AF-X6LVD0-F1
#
_entry.id   AF-X6LVD0-F1
#
_cell.length_a   1.000
_cell.length_b   1.000
_cell.length_c   1.000
_cell.angle_alpha   90.00
_cell.angle_beta   90.00
_cell.angle_gamma   90.00
#
_symmetry.space_group_name_H-M   'P 1'
#
loop_
_entity.id
_entity.type
_entity.pdbx_description
1 polymer ?
#
loop_
_entity_poly.entity_id
_entity_poly.type
_entity_poly.pdbx_seq_one_letter_code
_entity_poly.pdbx_strand_id
1 'polypeptide(L)'
;MKYHKSSPAIMKEMARLLKNMAKASPEFSDKIAECGILDECLDILKNHPNECGAYALDIIDSCLKHSSNPKKVADALLKKGALDVLQNCLSKNISNSELAGSLVQTLNLLAQIQPDIARAIGEKKIYRNVLDAMKMHPENPKLAVNGCELLAVSILFISFYFIVLFYLLEMNQILRTYTYYLQ
;
A
#
# COMPACT_ATOMS: atom_id res chain seq x y z
N MET A 1 12.83 11.90 -15.57
CA MET A 1 11.67 12.27 -14.72
C MET A 1 11.81 13.62 -14.04
N LYS A 2 12.97 13.94 -13.44
CA LYS A 2 13.21 15.15 -12.62
C LYS A 2 12.64 16.48 -13.13
N TYR A 3 12.71 16.76 -14.44
CA TYR A 3 12.27 18.04 -15.03
C TYR A 3 10.82 18.06 -15.54
N HIS A 4 10.12 16.92 -15.54
CA HIS A 4 8.80 16.78 -16.14
C HIS A 4 7.78 16.10 -15.22
N LYS A 5 8.00 16.17 -13.90
CA LYS A 5 7.17 15.51 -12.87
C LYS A 5 5.70 15.96 -12.86
N SER A 6 5.43 17.15 -13.40
CA SER A 6 4.10 17.74 -13.50
C SER A 6 3.49 17.67 -14.90
N SER A 7 4.16 17.02 -15.87
CA SER A 7 3.66 16.89 -17.24
C SER A 7 2.94 15.55 -17.43
N PRO A 8 1.60 15.50 -17.45
CA PRO A 8 0.86 14.25 -17.53
C PRO A 8 1.15 13.47 -18.81
N ALA A 9 1.35 14.17 -19.93
CA ALA A 9 1.65 13.54 -21.22
C ALA A 9 3.00 12.82 -21.19
N ILE A 10 4.04 13.46 -20.66
CA ILE A 10 5.38 12.85 -20.54
C ILE A 10 5.35 11.71 -19.52
N MET A 11 4.68 11.92 -18.38
CA MET A 11 4.57 10.90 -17.34
C MET A 11 3.80 9.67 -17.80
N LYS A 12 2.72 9.85 -18.58
CA LYS A 12 1.97 8.75 -19.18
C LYS A 12 2.83 7.90 -20.11
N GLU A 13 3.58 8.54 -21.02
CA GLU A 13 4.45 7.82 -21.95
C GLU A 13 5.63 7.15 -21.21
N MET A 14 6.19 7.81 -20.20
CA MET A 14 7.24 7.25 -19.37
C MET A 14 6.74 6.03 -18.58
N ALA A 15 5.58 6.11 -17.96
CA ALA A 15 4.97 4.99 -17.25
C ALA A 15 4.68 3.83 -18.19
N ARG A 16 4.14 4.10 -19.39
CA ARG A 16 3.89 3.08 -20.41
C ARG A 16 5.18 2.36 -20.82
N LEU A 17 6.25 3.11 -21.11
CA LEU A 17 7.55 2.55 -21.48
C LEU A 17 8.13 1.69 -20.36
N LEU A 18 8.23 2.24 -19.14
CA LEU A 18 8.84 1.56 -18.00
C LEU A 18 8.05 0.30 -17.60
N LYS A 19 6.72 0.36 -17.64
CA LYS A 19 5.85 -0.81 -17.44
C LYS A 19 6.11 -1.90 -18.45
N ASN A 20 6.23 -1.55 -19.73
CA ASN A 20 6.52 -2.53 -20.79
C ASN A 20 7.92 -3.14 -20.62
N MET A 21 8.91 -2.34 -20.24
CA MET A 21 10.27 -2.83 -19.95
C MET A 21 10.29 -3.77 -18.74
N ALA A 22 9.65 -3.38 -17.64
CA ALA A 22 9.55 -4.21 -16.43
C ALA A 22 8.87 -5.55 -16.73
N LYS A 23 7.81 -5.56 -17.55
CA LYS A 23 7.11 -6.77 -17.98
C LYS A 23 7.93 -7.65 -18.93
N ALA A 24 8.82 -7.06 -19.74
CA ALA A 24 9.60 -7.79 -20.73
C ALA A 24 10.67 -8.69 -20.11
N SER A 25 11.33 -8.25 -19.03
CA SER A 25 12.25 -9.09 -18.25
C SER A 25 12.30 -8.63 -16.79
N PRO A 26 12.34 -9.56 -15.82
CA PRO A 26 12.59 -9.23 -14.42
C PRO A 26 13.87 -8.44 -14.19
N GLU A 27 14.91 -8.65 -15.00
CA GLU A 27 16.18 -7.93 -14.90
C GLU A 27 16.02 -6.44 -15.22
N PHE A 28 15.12 -6.10 -16.15
CA PHE A 28 14.78 -4.71 -16.42
C PHE A 28 13.97 -4.11 -15.28
N SER A 29 13.03 -4.85 -14.71
CA SER A 29 12.28 -4.43 -13.53
C SER A 29 13.20 -4.10 -12.36
N ASP A 30 14.19 -4.97 -12.10
CA ASP A 30 15.19 -4.77 -11.04
C ASP A 30 16.05 -3.53 -11.30
N LYS A 31 16.55 -3.35 -12.54
CA LYS A 31 17.31 -2.15 -12.93
C LYS A 31 16.47 -0.87 -12.78
N ILE A 32 15.20 -0.92 -13.14
CA ILE A 32 14.28 0.22 -12.99
C ILE A 32 14.17 0.59 -11.50
N ALA A 33 13.97 -0.40 -10.62
CA ALA A 33 13.89 -0.18 -9.18
C ALA A 33 15.21 0.37 -8.59
N GLU A 34 16.36 -0.03 -9.11
CA GLU A 34 17.69 0.39 -8.65
C GLU A 34 18.09 1.79 -9.15
N CYS A 35 17.53 2.27 -10.26
CA CYS A 35 17.83 3.58 -10.85
C CYS A 35 17.20 4.78 -10.09
N GLY A 36 16.65 4.57 -8.89
CA GLY A 36 16.06 5.65 -8.07
C GLY A 36 14.71 6.18 -8.59
N ILE A 37 14.09 5.52 -9.58
CA ILE A 37 12.80 5.95 -10.12
C ILE A 37 11.69 5.91 -9.07
N LEU A 38 11.81 5.00 -8.09
CA LEU A 38 10.83 4.82 -7.02
C LEU A 38 10.78 6.05 -6.11
N ASP A 39 11.91 6.71 -5.84
CA ASP A 39 11.96 7.98 -5.10
C ASP A 39 11.18 9.06 -5.84
N GLU A 40 11.40 9.16 -7.14
CA GLU A 40 10.75 10.16 -7.98
C GLU A 40 9.25 9.88 -8.10
N CYS A 41 8.82 8.62 -8.11
CA CYS A 41 7.40 8.26 -8.07
C CYS A 41 6.75 8.65 -6.73
N LEU A 42 7.43 8.41 -5.60
CA LEU A 42 6.94 8.85 -4.29
C LEU A 42 6.88 10.37 -4.17
N ASP A 43 7.82 11.09 -4.77
CA ASP A 43 7.81 12.55 -4.84
C ASP A 43 6.62 13.09 -5.66
N ILE A 44 6.30 12.44 -6.78
CA ILE A 44 5.10 12.78 -7.58
C ILE A 44 3.83 12.57 -6.76
N LEU A 45 3.73 11.50 -5.96
CA LEU A 45 2.56 11.28 -5.10
C LEU A 45 2.39 12.34 -4.01
N LYS A 46 3.48 12.99 -3.60
CA LYS A 46 3.43 14.11 -2.65
C LYS A 46 3.03 15.42 -3.30
N ASN A 47 3.58 15.71 -4.48
CA ASN A 47 3.55 17.05 -5.08
C ASN A 47 2.56 17.20 -6.24
N HIS A 48 2.29 16.12 -6.99
CA HIS A 48 1.45 16.11 -8.20
C HIS A 48 0.53 14.87 -8.26
N PRO A 49 -0.24 14.57 -7.19
CA PRO A 49 -1.01 13.33 -7.10
C PRO A 49 -2.11 13.23 -8.16
N ASN A 50 -2.81 14.33 -8.45
CA ASN A 50 -3.96 14.30 -9.37
C ASN A 50 -3.54 14.34 -10.84
N GLU A 51 -2.39 14.94 -11.14
CA GLU A 51 -1.89 15.10 -12.50
C GLU A 51 -1.13 13.87 -12.98
N CYS A 52 -0.30 13.29 -12.10
CA CYS A 52 0.67 12.27 -12.47
C CYS A 52 0.72 11.07 -11.51
N GLY A 53 -0.04 11.10 -10.41
CA GLY A 53 0.02 10.07 -9.37
C GLY A 53 -0.35 8.68 -9.87
N ALA A 54 -1.39 8.56 -10.71
CA ALA A 54 -1.77 7.27 -11.31
C ALA A 54 -0.63 6.65 -12.12
N TYR A 55 0.11 7.45 -12.89
CA TYR A 55 1.26 6.99 -13.68
C TYR A 55 2.45 6.59 -12.81
N ALA A 56 2.70 7.34 -11.72
CA ALA A 56 3.73 6.99 -10.74
C ALA A 56 3.42 5.65 -10.06
N LEU A 57 2.15 5.41 -9.68
CA LEU A 57 1.70 4.14 -9.10
C LEU A 57 1.83 2.99 -10.10
N ASP A 58 1.52 3.22 -11.37
CA ASP A 58 1.67 2.22 -12.42
C ASP A 58 3.14 1.75 -12.57
N ILE A 59 4.11 2.64 -12.43
CA ILE A 59 5.54 2.31 -12.43
C ILE A 59 5.90 1.48 -11.18
N ILE A 60 5.48 1.94 -10.00
CA ILE A 60 5.72 1.25 -8.72
C ILE A 60 5.16 -0.18 -8.77
N ASP A 61 3.90 -0.33 -9.17
CA ASP A 61 3.20 -1.61 -9.26
C ASP A 61 3.87 -2.55 -10.27
N SER A 62 4.37 -2.02 -11.38
CA SER A 62 5.09 -2.81 -12.38
C SER A 62 6.40 -3.37 -11.80
N CYS A 63 7.12 -2.56 -11.01
CA CYS A 63 8.34 -3.02 -10.34
C CYS A 63 8.02 -4.10 -9.29
N LEU A 64 6.98 -3.89 -8.49
CA LEU A 64 6.53 -4.85 -7.48
C LEU A 64 6.08 -6.18 -8.11
N LYS A 65 5.41 -6.16 -9.26
CA LYS A 65 4.89 -7.38 -9.92
C LYS A 65 5.93 -8.17 -10.71
N HIS A 66 6.90 -7.48 -11.31
CA HIS A 66 7.78 -8.10 -12.30
C HIS A 66 9.25 -8.20 -11.87
N SER A 67 9.64 -7.63 -10.73
CA SER A 67 11.00 -7.81 -10.18
C SER A 67 11.32 -9.28 -9.91
N SER A 68 12.60 -9.65 -10.04
CA SER A 68 13.07 -10.99 -9.62
C SER A 68 12.98 -11.18 -8.11
N ASN A 69 12.99 -10.08 -7.36
CA ASN A 69 12.84 -10.06 -5.90
C ASN A 69 11.88 -8.93 -5.47
N PRO A 70 10.55 -9.15 -5.58
CA PRO A 70 9.53 -8.19 -5.18
C PRO A 70 9.67 -7.69 -3.74
N LYS A 71 10.16 -8.55 -2.84
CA LYS A 71 10.38 -8.21 -1.43
C LYS A 71 11.45 -7.13 -1.27
N LYS A 72 12.55 -7.20 -2.03
CA LYS A 72 13.61 -6.17 -2.05
C LYS A 72 13.06 -4.81 -2.50
N VAL A 73 12.18 -4.80 -3.51
CA VAL A 73 11.52 -3.58 -4.01
C VAL A 73 10.57 -3.00 -2.95
N ALA A 74 9.74 -3.85 -2.32
CA ALA A 74 8.86 -3.44 -1.23
C ALA A 74 9.65 -2.88 -0.04
N ASP A 75 10.73 -3.53 0.39
CA ASP A 75 11.62 -3.06 1.45
C ASP A 75 12.21 -1.67 1.12
N ALA A 76 12.63 -1.46 -0.13
CA ALA A 76 13.17 -0.17 -0.57
C ALA A 76 12.11 0.94 -0.51
N LEU A 77 10.88 0.67 -0.91
CA LEU A 77 9.75 1.60 -0.82
C LEU A 77 9.41 1.93 0.64
N LEU A 78 9.34 0.92 1.50
CA LEU A 78 9.04 1.11 2.92
C LEU A 78 10.11 1.93 3.64
N LYS A 79 11.39 1.66 3.38
CA LYS A 79 12.51 2.46 3.93
C LYS A 79 12.41 3.95 3.54
N LYS A 80 11.75 4.26 2.42
CA LYS A 80 11.50 5.63 1.94
C LYS A 80 10.18 6.23 2.46
N GLY A 81 9.49 5.53 3.37
CA GLY A 81 8.23 5.97 3.94
C GLY A 81 7.03 5.85 3.00
N ALA A 82 7.07 4.92 2.02
CA ALA A 82 5.99 4.77 1.04
C ALA A 82 4.60 4.61 1.68
N LEU A 83 4.49 3.90 2.81
CA LEU A 83 3.22 3.69 3.48
C LEU A 83 2.58 5.01 3.95
N ASP A 84 3.38 5.93 4.51
CA ASP A 84 2.90 7.24 4.94
C ASP A 84 2.56 8.14 3.74
N VAL A 85 3.32 8.02 2.65
CA VAL A 85 3.03 8.74 1.40
C VAL A 85 1.70 8.29 0.80
N LEU A 86 1.49 6.98 0.70
CA LEU A 86 0.26 6.40 0.14
C LEU A 86 -0.95 6.74 1.00
N GLN A 87 -0.84 6.62 2.34
CA GLN A 87 -1.91 7.01 3.26
C GLN A 87 -2.27 8.49 3.13
N ASN A 88 -1.27 9.38 3.16
CA ASN A 88 -1.49 10.82 3.04
C ASN A 88 -2.05 11.21 1.68
N CYS A 89 -1.62 10.54 0.61
CA CYS A 89 -2.13 10.78 -0.73
C CYS A 89 -3.60 10.35 -0.84
N LEU A 90 -3.94 9.17 -0.31
CA LEU A 90 -5.31 8.63 -0.31
C LEU A 90 -6.26 9.51 0.51
N SER A 91 -5.84 9.96 1.69
CA SER A 91 -6.68 10.78 2.56
C SER A 91 -6.98 12.16 1.95
N LYS A 92 -6.01 12.78 1.28
CA LYS A 92 -6.16 14.11 0.67
C LYS A 92 -6.86 14.10 -0.68
N ASN A 93 -6.76 13.01 -1.44
CA ASN A 93 -7.28 12.92 -2.81
C ASN A 93 -8.36 11.85 -2.94
N ILE A 94 -9.10 11.61 -1.86
CA ILE A 94 -10.14 10.57 -1.79
C ILE A 94 -11.26 10.78 -2.83
N SER A 95 -11.48 12.01 -3.27
CA SER A 95 -12.47 12.36 -4.31
C SER A 95 -12.07 11.93 -5.72
N ASN A 96 -10.80 11.59 -5.95
CA ASN A 96 -10.33 11.11 -7.24
C ASN A 96 -10.41 9.57 -7.27
N SER A 97 -11.49 9.06 -7.86
CA SER A 97 -11.79 7.62 -7.95
C SER A 97 -10.66 6.80 -8.57
N GLU A 98 -10.07 7.27 -9.67
CA GLU A 98 -9.00 6.56 -10.38
C GLU A 98 -7.72 6.49 -9.55
N LEU A 99 -7.32 7.62 -8.96
CA LEU A 99 -6.15 7.69 -8.09
C LEU A 99 -6.36 6.84 -6.83
N ALA A 100 -7.52 6.94 -6.18
CA ALA A 100 -7.85 6.15 -5.00
C ALA A 100 -7.78 4.64 -5.30
N GLY A 101 -8.36 4.19 -6.41
CA GLY A 101 -8.29 2.79 -6.83
C GLY A 101 -6.85 2.31 -7.06
N SER A 102 -6.00 3.15 -7.66
CA SER A 102 -4.58 2.83 -7.87
C SER A 102 -3.78 2.83 -6.56
N LEU A 103 -4.03 3.77 -5.64
CA LEU A 103 -3.38 3.79 -4.32
C LEU A 103 -3.71 2.55 -3.50
N VAL A 104 -4.99 2.13 -3.50
CA VAL A 104 -5.44 0.93 -2.78
C VAL A 104 -4.86 -0.33 -3.43
N GLN A 105 -4.73 -0.38 -4.76
CA GLN A 105 -4.01 -1.48 -5.43
C GLN A 105 -2.55 -1.57 -4.98
N THR A 106 -1.82 -0.45 -4.95
CA THR A 106 -0.41 -0.46 -4.51
C THR A 106 -0.28 -0.88 -3.04
N LEU A 107 -1.18 -0.42 -2.16
CA LEU A 107 -1.24 -0.86 -0.76
C LEU A 107 -1.50 -2.38 -0.65
N ASN A 108 -2.43 -2.91 -1.46
CA ASN A 108 -2.74 -4.33 -1.52
C ASN A 108 -1.53 -5.16 -1.97
N LEU A 109 -0.85 -4.76 -3.05
CA LEU A 109 0.36 -5.44 -3.54
C LEU A 109 1.47 -5.47 -2.48
N LEU A 110 1.69 -4.35 -1.81
CA LEU A 110 2.64 -4.27 -0.71
C LEU A 110 2.28 -5.25 0.41
N ALA A 111 1.01 -5.27 0.85
CA ALA A 111 0.53 -6.19 1.88
C ALA A 111 0.65 -7.67 1.50
N GLN A 112 0.45 -8.01 0.22
CA GLN A 112 0.61 -9.37 -0.29
C GLN A 112 2.09 -9.82 -0.30
N ILE A 113 3.01 -8.91 -0.64
CA ILE A 113 4.45 -9.20 -0.69
C ILE A 113 5.05 -9.26 0.74
N GLN A 114 4.58 -8.41 1.65
CA GLN A 114 5.06 -8.33 3.02
C GLN A 114 3.90 -8.32 4.02
N PRO A 115 3.63 -9.46 4.69
CA PRO A 115 2.54 -9.56 5.66
C PRO A 115 2.61 -8.54 6.81
N ASP A 116 3.81 -8.10 7.18
CA ASP A 116 4.00 -7.06 8.19
C ASP A 116 3.36 -5.71 7.80
N ILE A 117 3.20 -5.45 6.50
CA ILE A 117 2.52 -4.24 6.01
C ILE A 117 1.03 -4.31 6.32
N ALA A 118 0.40 -5.49 6.23
CA ALA A 118 -1.02 -5.63 6.58
C ALA A 118 -1.26 -5.29 8.07
N ARG A 119 -0.34 -5.72 8.94
CA ARG A 119 -0.35 -5.32 10.35
C ARG A 119 -0.17 -3.82 10.51
N ALA A 120 0.80 -3.20 9.82
CA ALA A 120 1.01 -1.76 9.85
C ALA A 120 -0.22 -0.96 9.34
N ILE A 121 -0.93 -1.47 8.34
CA ILE A 121 -2.19 -0.90 7.82
C ILE A 121 -3.28 -0.91 8.90
N GLY A 122 -3.38 -2.00 9.66
CA GLY A 122 -4.26 -2.10 10.83
C GLY A 122 -3.90 -1.11 11.93
N GLU A 123 -2.64 -1.10 12.36
CA GLU A 123 -2.13 -0.24 13.45
C GLU A 123 -2.28 1.26 13.12
N LYS A 124 -1.91 1.66 11.89
CA LYS A 124 -2.03 3.05 11.40
C LYS A 124 -3.45 3.45 10.98
N LYS A 125 -4.42 2.53 11.10
CA LYS A 125 -5.82 2.73 10.71
C LYS A 125 -6.02 3.15 9.25
N ILE A 126 -5.11 2.76 8.36
CA ILE A 126 -5.17 3.05 6.91
C ILE A 126 -6.44 2.45 6.30
N TYR A 127 -6.91 1.32 6.85
CA TYR A 127 -8.18 0.69 6.46
C TYR A 127 -9.39 1.64 6.50
N ARG A 128 -9.38 2.67 7.36
CA ARG A 128 -10.46 3.68 7.39
C ARG A 128 -10.49 4.50 6.12
N ASN A 129 -9.32 4.98 5.67
CA ASN A 129 -9.21 5.73 4.42
C ASN A 129 -9.65 4.89 3.20
N VAL A 130 -9.35 3.59 3.22
CA VAL A 130 -9.80 2.65 2.18
C VAL A 130 -11.32 2.51 2.20
N LEU A 131 -11.93 2.29 3.37
CA LEU A 131 -13.39 2.20 3.52
C LEU A 131 -14.09 3.49 3.09
N ASP A 132 -13.55 4.64 3.47
CA ASP A 132 -14.11 5.94 3.09
C ASP A 132 -14.03 6.16 1.58
N ALA A 133 -12.94 5.72 0.94
CA ALA A 133 -12.80 5.79 -0.52
C ALA A 133 -13.82 4.88 -1.21
N MET A 134 -14.00 3.64 -0.73
CA MET A 134 -14.99 2.70 -1.26
C MET A 134 -16.43 3.20 -1.11
N LYS A 135 -16.74 3.86 0.01
CA LYS A 135 -18.06 4.49 0.22
C LYS A 135 -18.30 5.67 -0.72
N MET A 136 -17.24 6.44 -1.02
CA MET A 136 -17.33 7.60 -1.89
C MET A 136 -17.47 7.23 -3.37
N HIS A 137 -16.84 6.12 -3.79
CA HIS A 137 -16.85 5.65 -5.18
C HIS A 137 -17.32 4.18 -5.28
N PRO A 138 -18.58 3.89 -4.91
CA PRO A 138 -19.11 2.51 -4.91
C PRO A 138 -19.14 1.89 -6.33
N GLU A 139 -19.16 2.71 -7.37
CA GLU A 139 -19.15 2.29 -8.77
C GLU A 139 -17.77 1.93 -9.31
N ASN A 140 -16.69 2.16 -8.55
CA ASN A 140 -15.34 1.83 -8.99
C ASN A 140 -14.98 0.37 -8.65
N PRO A 141 -15.02 -0.56 -9.62
CA PRO A 141 -14.78 -1.97 -9.33
C PRO A 141 -13.34 -2.26 -8.90
N LYS A 142 -12.37 -1.50 -9.43
CA LYS A 142 -10.95 -1.66 -9.08
C LYS A 142 -10.73 -1.32 -7.61
N LEU A 143 -11.31 -0.23 -7.14
CA LEU A 143 -11.25 0.18 -5.74
C LEU A 143 -11.97 -0.83 -4.84
N ALA A 144 -13.15 -1.30 -5.25
CA ALA A 144 -13.92 -2.27 -4.49
C ALA A 144 -13.16 -3.60 -4.31
N VAL A 145 -12.62 -4.16 -5.40
CA VAL A 145 -11.86 -5.44 -5.37
C VAL A 145 -10.60 -5.31 -4.53
N ASN A 146 -9.73 -4.34 -4.83
CA ASN A 146 -8.48 -4.17 -4.08
C ASN A 146 -8.73 -3.78 -2.62
N GLY A 147 -9.78 -2.99 -2.36
CA GLY A 147 -10.20 -2.63 -1.02
C GLY A 147 -10.62 -3.85 -0.21
N CYS A 148 -11.49 -4.70 -0.77
CA CYS A 148 -11.93 -5.94 -0.13
C CYS A 148 -10.75 -6.89 0.14
N GLU A 149 -9.85 -7.09 -0.82
CA GLU A 149 -8.67 -7.94 -0.64
C GLU A 149 -7.76 -7.42 0.47
N LEU A 150 -7.43 -6.12 0.44
CA LEU A 150 -6.57 -5.50 1.45
C LEU A 150 -7.20 -5.55 2.84
N LEU A 151 -8.51 -5.30 2.93
CA LEU A 151 -9.25 -5.37 4.18
C LEU A 151 -9.33 -6.79 4.72
N ALA A 152 -9.54 -7.80 3.86
CA ALA A 152 -9.55 -9.19 4.29
C ALA A 152 -8.23 -9.58 4.97
N VAL A 153 -7.09 -9.22 4.36
CA VAL A 153 -5.77 -9.50 4.93
C VAL A 153 -5.56 -8.71 6.24
N SER A 154 -5.97 -7.44 6.28
CA SER A 154 -5.76 -6.58 7.46
C SER A 154 -6.67 -6.94 8.64
N ILE A 155 -7.92 -7.31 8.38
CA ILE A 155 -8.91 -7.68 9.40
C ILE A 155 -8.57 -9.02 10.03
N LEU A 156 -8.01 -9.98 9.28
CA LEU A 156 -7.52 -11.23 9.85
C LEU A 156 -6.49 -10.99 10.97
N PHE A 157 -5.63 -9.98 10.83
CA PHE A 157 -4.70 -9.61 11.90
C PHE A 157 -5.39 -8.92 13.08
N ILE A 158 -6.40 -8.09 12.83
CA ILE A 158 -7.15 -7.42 13.90
C ILE A 158 -7.98 -8.44 14.70
N SER A 159 -8.67 -9.37 14.04
CA SER A 159 -9.44 -10.41 14.71
C SER A 159 -8.53 -11.38 15.48
N PHE A 160 -7.37 -11.76 14.94
CA PHE A 160 -6.38 -12.53 15.70
C PHE A 160 -5.87 -11.77 16.92
N TYR A 161 -5.60 -10.47 16.78
CA TYR A 161 -5.15 -9.64 17.90
C TYR A 161 -6.23 -9.51 18.97
N PHE A 162 -7.50 -9.32 18.60
CA PHE A 162 -8.62 -9.30 19.54
C PHE A 162 -8.81 -10.65 20.24
N ILE A 163 -8.67 -11.76 19.52
CA ILE A 163 -8.74 -13.11 20.10
C ILE A 163 -7.58 -13.33 21.08
N VAL A 164 -6.34 -13.02 20.68
CA VAL A 164 -5.17 -13.17 21.55
C VAL A 164 -5.24 -12.24 22.76
N LEU A 165 -5.67 -10.99 22.59
CA LEU A 165 -5.85 -10.05 23.69
C LEU A 165 -6.96 -10.49 24.65
N PHE A 166 -8.05 -11.03 24.13
CA PHE A 166 -9.13 -11.61 24.92
C PHE A 166 -8.63 -12.82 25.74
N TYR A 167 -7.91 -13.76 25.12
CA TYR A 167 -7.28 -14.88 25.82
C TYR A 167 -6.27 -14.44 26.88
N LEU A 168 -5.44 -13.43 26.59
CA LEU A 168 -4.48 -12.88 27.55
C LEU A 168 -5.17 -12.19 28.74
N LEU A 169 -6.29 -11.51 28.50
CA LEU A 169 -7.09 -10.88 29.55
C LEU A 169 -7.81 -11.92 30.42
N GLU A 170 -8.40 -12.96 29.82
CA GLU A 170 -8.99 -14.08 30.57
C GLU A 170 -7.96 -14.82 31.42
N MET A 171 -6.79 -15.13 30.86
CA MET A 171 -5.69 -15.77 31.61
C MET A 171 -5.21 -14.90 32.79
N ASN A 172 -5.17 -13.58 32.62
CA ASN A 172 -4.78 -12.66 33.71
C ASN A 172 -5.85 -12.61 34.82
N GLN A 173 -7.14 -12.65 34.48
CA GLN A 173 -8.21 -12.75 35.48
C GLN A 173 -8.20 -14.08 36.24
N ILE A 174 -7.92 -15.19 35.55
CA ILE A 174 -7.78 -16.50 36.18
C ILE A 174 -6.60 -16.49 37.17
N LEU A 175 -5.43 -15.99 36.75
CA LEU A 175 -4.25 -15.91 37.62
C LEU A 175 -4.47 -15.04 38.86
N ARG A 176 -5.19 -13.92 38.73
CA ARG A 176 -5.57 -13.07 39.88
C ARG A 176 -6.49 -13.82 40.84
N THR A 177 -7.48 -14.55 40.32
CA THR A 177 -8.39 -15.34 41.17
C THR A 177 -7.62 -16.39 41.96
N TYR A 178 -6.67 -17.10 41.34
CA TYR A 178 -5.84 -18.10 42.03
C TYR A 178 -4.91 -17.50 43.10
N THR A 179 -4.42 -16.27 42.93
CA THR A 179 -3.58 -15.62 43.94
C THR A 179 -4.38 -15.18 45.18
N TYR A 180 -5.67 -14.90 45.04
CA TYR A 180 -6.56 -14.59 46.17
C TYR A 180 -6.94 -15.82 47.01
N TYR A 181 -6.92 -17.03 46.45
CA TYR A 181 -7.23 -18.27 47.18
C TYR A 181 -6.03 -18.88 47.93
N LEU A 182 -4.83 -18.33 47.75
CA LEU A 182 -3.59 -18.80 48.38
C LEU A 182 -3.12 -17.91 49.56
N GLN A 183 -3.93 -16.93 49.97
CA GLN A 183 -3.76 -16.11 51.18
C GLN A 183 -4.80 -16.48 52.23
#